data_AF-A0A1Q7N269-F1
#
_entry.id   AF-A0A1Q7N269-F1
#
_cell.length_a   1.000
_cell.length_b   1.000
_cell.length_c   1.000
_cell.angle_alpha   90.00
_cell.angle_beta   90.00
_cell.angle_gamma   90.00
#
_symmetry.space_group_name_H-M   'P 1'
#
loop_
_entity.id
_entity.type
_entity.pdbx_description
1 polymer ?
#
loop_
_entity_poly.entity_id
_entity_poly.type
_entity_poly.pdbx_seq_one_letter_code
_entity_poly.pdbx_strand_id
1 'polypeptide(L)'
;MSTYAKLLSLLLCVAFASPAFSGEPQWVEIHSPHFSVITDAGDKRGRDVAVRFEQMRAVFGALMVKAKVNTPIPLQIIAFRNSKELRQFSPIWRGKATELAGLFQSGSDRGFILLDMSVENPWQTVFHEYAHQLMNGTMSVQLDPWFEEGFAEYFRTIVVDGKEANVGKIPDDEYYVLANTSWLRIIDLLRVRQYSSTYNESGDHRTVFYAESGLLVHYIYDNSLIPKVGEYFDLVRNKDVSVEAAIQQTFGMSAAQFDKTLRNYHSSGHYKYYKLAAPAGIDGKLYSSAPLATIDAQVILADAHLHSSDYQKTAVEEFEAVLKADPNNAAAMRGLGYSYLMKQDFEKAGEYFHKSAKLNSNDSRVLYYSALLSQREGSVSFGSDNERLESMQNELEKSIKLDPDFADAYSLLAFAYMSRGKREQAGAVLLKAIELNPRNEQYRFNLANLFLDSQKFDEAISVLRMLQSSGDPQIVSRSTEELAQVQRYKEQARAAAQPSTQSIAGESLMVRTPSAPSEPEPGTPHVTGVIGAAKFLHGKLLSVDCSAPPAATLTILAGSTTWSMRAANSNKAIVIGADQISCDWKNQKVAVNYRETGDRQADIISLEVQ
;
A
#
# COMPACT_ATOMS: atom_id res chain seq x y z
N MET A 1 -34.22 -9.26 -93.08
CA MET A 1 -35.35 -8.58 -92.37
C MET A 1 -36.21 -9.71 -91.79
N SER A 2 -36.56 -9.81 -90.52
CA SER A 2 -36.67 -8.83 -89.45
C SER A 2 -36.80 -9.58 -88.12
N THR A 3 -36.12 -9.07 -87.09
CA THR A 3 -36.55 -8.94 -85.68
C THR A 3 -37.11 -10.16 -84.93
N TYR A 4 -36.26 -10.80 -84.10
CA TYR A 4 -36.70 -11.59 -82.94
C TYR A 4 -36.63 -10.74 -81.68
N ALA A 5 -37.77 -10.63 -81.00
CA ALA A 5 -37.91 -10.10 -79.67
C ALA A 5 -37.09 -10.91 -78.66
N LYS A 6 -36.40 -10.23 -77.74
CA LYS A 6 -35.94 -10.82 -76.48
C LYS A 6 -36.33 -9.91 -75.32
N LEU A 7 -37.01 -10.53 -74.37
CA LEU A 7 -37.32 -10.02 -73.04
C LEU A 7 -36.06 -9.42 -72.40
N LEU A 8 -36.18 -8.21 -71.86
CA LEU A 8 -35.20 -7.60 -70.98
C LEU A 8 -35.73 -7.73 -69.55
N SER A 9 -35.18 -8.70 -68.83
CA SER A 9 -35.42 -8.91 -67.40
C SER A 9 -34.57 -7.94 -66.59
N LEU A 10 -35.23 -7.28 -65.65
CA LEU A 10 -34.75 -6.49 -64.51
C LEU A 10 -33.30 -6.73 -64.06
N LEU A 11 -32.54 -5.63 -63.96
CA LEU A 11 -31.41 -5.50 -63.04
C LEU A 11 -31.61 -4.20 -62.26
N LEU A 12 -32.31 -4.31 -61.12
CA LEU A 12 -32.44 -3.24 -60.13
C LEU A 12 -31.14 -3.24 -59.32
N CYS A 13 -30.17 -2.41 -59.71
CA CYS A 13 -29.01 -2.12 -58.86
C CYS A 13 -29.48 -1.28 -57.67
N VAL A 14 -29.81 -1.92 -56.57
CA VAL A 14 -29.90 -1.27 -55.25
C VAL A 14 -28.48 -0.90 -54.86
N ALA A 15 -28.12 0.37 -55.06
CA ALA A 15 -26.92 0.93 -54.47
C ALA A 15 -27.10 0.93 -52.94
N PHE A 16 -26.55 -0.08 -52.28
CA PHE A 16 -26.29 0.00 -50.85
C PHE A 16 -25.24 1.08 -50.65
N ALA A 17 -25.69 2.30 -50.34
CA ALA A 17 -24.87 3.27 -49.67
C ALA A 17 -24.54 2.68 -48.29
N SER A 18 -23.42 1.97 -48.18
CA SER A 18 -22.79 1.74 -46.89
C SER A 18 -22.53 3.11 -46.28
N PRO A 19 -23.04 3.43 -45.07
CA PRO A 19 -22.52 4.59 -44.38
C PRO A 19 -21.04 4.32 -44.16
N ALA A 20 -20.19 5.13 -44.78
CA ALA A 20 -18.78 5.18 -44.46
C ALA A 20 -18.68 5.52 -42.96
N PHE A 21 -18.46 4.52 -42.12
CA PHE A 21 -18.03 4.74 -40.73
C PHE A 21 -16.57 5.24 -40.77
N SER A 22 -16.42 6.51 -41.14
CA SER A 22 -15.32 7.35 -40.68
C SER A 22 -15.78 8.01 -39.38
N GLY A 23 -16.01 7.21 -38.34
CA GLY A 23 -16.36 7.69 -37.01
C GLY A 23 -15.14 7.58 -36.11
N GLU A 24 -14.82 8.64 -35.38
CA GLU A 24 -13.85 8.61 -34.29
C GLU A 24 -14.13 7.41 -33.35
N PRO A 25 -13.10 6.81 -32.74
CA PRO A 25 -13.30 5.76 -31.75
C PRO A 25 -14.32 6.21 -30.69
N GLN A 26 -15.43 5.49 -30.58
CA GLN A 26 -16.42 5.75 -29.54
C GLN A 26 -15.87 5.24 -28.21
N TRP A 27 -15.61 6.16 -27.29
CA TRP A 27 -15.22 5.83 -25.93
C TRP A 27 -16.41 5.28 -25.13
N VAL A 28 -16.14 4.30 -24.29
CA VAL A 28 -17.08 3.72 -23.34
C VAL A 28 -16.44 3.62 -21.97
N GLU A 29 -17.22 3.84 -20.94
CA GLU A 29 -16.84 3.64 -19.55
C GLU A 29 -17.58 2.42 -18.98
N ILE A 30 -16.82 1.51 -18.39
CA ILE A 30 -17.32 0.33 -17.68
C ILE A 30 -17.09 0.54 -16.19
N HIS A 31 -18.13 0.36 -15.38
CA HIS A 31 -18.03 0.41 -13.92
C HIS A 31 -18.25 -0.97 -13.32
N SER A 32 -17.25 -1.46 -12.60
CA SER A 32 -17.33 -2.60 -11.69
C SER A 32 -17.38 -2.10 -10.23
N PRO A 33 -17.54 -2.99 -9.23
CA PRO A 33 -17.57 -2.58 -7.82
C PRO A 33 -16.38 -1.72 -7.37
N HIS A 34 -15.17 -1.94 -7.92
CA HIS A 34 -13.96 -1.25 -7.50
C HIS A 34 -13.22 -0.48 -8.61
N PHE A 35 -13.63 -0.63 -9.88
CA PHE A 35 -12.90 -0.03 -11.01
C PHE A 35 -13.82 0.69 -11.98
N SER A 36 -13.32 1.80 -12.50
CA SER A 36 -13.76 2.39 -13.76
C SER A 36 -12.73 2.05 -14.85
N VAL A 37 -13.22 1.54 -15.98
CA VAL A 37 -12.42 1.25 -17.18
C VAL A 37 -12.91 2.10 -18.32
N ILE A 38 -12.03 2.97 -18.82
CA ILE A 38 -12.27 3.85 -19.96
C ILE A 38 -11.63 3.21 -21.19
N THR A 39 -12.37 3.03 -22.27
CA THR A 39 -11.83 2.28 -23.41
C THR A 39 -12.39 2.72 -24.76
N ASP A 40 -11.52 2.72 -25.78
CA ASP A 40 -11.87 2.78 -27.19
C ASP A 40 -11.80 1.39 -27.88
N ALA A 41 -11.53 0.34 -27.11
CA ALA A 41 -11.46 -1.04 -27.57
C ALA A 41 -12.84 -1.71 -27.70
N GLY A 42 -13.89 -1.04 -27.22
CA GLY A 42 -15.28 -1.48 -27.22
C GLY A 42 -15.72 -2.16 -25.92
N ASP A 43 -17.04 -2.16 -25.67
CA ASP A 43 -17.67 -2.60 -24.42
C ASP A 43 -17.18 -3.98 -23.92
N LYS A 44 -17.16 -4.98 -24.81
CA LYS A 44 -16.72 -6.34 -24.45
C LYS A 44 -15.31 -6.36 -23.86
N ARG A 45 -14.34 -5.73 -24.53
CA ARG A 45 -12.95 -5.70 -24.08
C ARG A 45 -12.80 -4.89 -22.78
N GLY A 46 -13.56 -3.80 -22.62
CA GLY A 46 -13.62 -3.06 -21.36
C GLY A 46 -14.14 -3.89 -20.19
N ARG A 47 -15.18 -4.70 -20.41
CA ARG A 47 -15.70 -5.64 -19.38
C ARG A 47 -14.69 -6.71 -19.03
N ASP A 48 -13.98 -7.27 -20.03
CA ASP A 48 -12.95 -8.27 -19.80
C ASP A 48 -11.81 -7.70 -18.92
N VAL A 49 -11.39 -6.45 -19.16
CA VAL A 49 -10.44 -5.72 -18.30
C VAL A 49 -10.98 -5.61 -16.88
N ALA A 50 -12.20 -5.08 -16.71
CA ALA A 50 -12.80 -4.90 -15.38
C ALA A 50 -12.91 -6.23 -14.61
N VAL A 51 -13.36 -7.30 -15.28
CA VAL A 51 -13.44 -8.65 -14.69
C VAL A 51 -12.06 -9.12 -14.24
N ARG A 52 -11.02 -8.94 -15.06
CA ARG A 52 -9.68 -9.39 -14.72
C ARG A 52 -9.14 -8.66 -13.49
N PHE A 53 -9.35 -7.34 -13.37
CA PHE A 53 -8.90 -6.58 -12.20
C PHE A 53 -9.64 -6.95 -10.92
N GLU A 54 -10.96 -7.17 -11.00
CA GLU A 54 -11.76 -7.68 -9.87
C GLU A 54 -11.30 -9.08 -9.44
N GLN A 55 -11.00 -9.96 -10.40
CA GLN A 55 -10.49 -11.30 -10.11
C GLN A 55 -9.15 -11.24 -9.39
N MET A 56 -8.20 -10.45 -9.90
CA MET A 56 -6.87 -10.30 -9.27
C MET A 56 -6.99 -9.69 -7.88
N ARG A 57 -7.86 -8.70 -7.69
CA ARG A 57 -8.16 -8.10 -6.37
C ARG A 57 -8.66 -9.13 -5.36
N ALA A 58 -9.59 -9.98 -5.78
CA ALA A 58 -10.16 -10.98 -4.91
C ALA A 58 -9.20 -12.16 -4.65
N VAL A 59 -8.37 -12.53 -5.62
CA VAL A 59 -7.27 -13.49 -5.41
C VAL A 59 -6.26 -12.94 -4.41
N PHE A 60 -5.89 -11.66 -4.49
CA PHE A 60 -5.05 -11.01 -3.48
C PHE A 60 -5.69 -11.10 -2.08
N GLY A 61 -6.98 -10.76 -1.96
CA GLY A 61 -7.71 -10.89 -0.69
C GLY A 61 -7.69 -12.30 -0.11
N ALA A 62 -7.85 -13.32 -0.96
CA ALA A 62 -7.75 -14.72 -0.55
C ALA A 62 -6.31 -15.11 -0.11
N LEU A 63 -5.28 -14.70 -0.86
CA LEU A 63 -3.88 -14.99 -0.52
C LEU A 63 -3.43 -14.32 0.78
N MET A 64 -3.93 -13.11 1.03
CA MET A 64 -3.58 -12.33 2.22
C MET A 64 -4.54 -12.57 3.39
N VAL A 65 -5.58 -13.39 3.21
CA VAL A 65 -6.64 -13.66 4.19
C VAL A 65 -7.27 -12.34 4.67
N LYS A 66 -7.62 -11.47 3.72
CA LYS A 66 -8.20 -10.14 3.94
C LYS A 66 -9.58 -10.04 3.31
N ALA A 67 -10.58 -9.81 4.15
CA ALA A 67 -11.95 -9.60 3.69
C ALA A 67 -12.14 -8.22 3.03
N LYS A 68 -11.50 -7.17 3.59
CA LYS A 68 -11.44 -5.84 2.99
C LYS A 68 -10.06 -5.65 2.38
N VAL A 69 -10.03 -5.43 1.07
CA VAL A 69 -8.83 -5.05 0.32
C VAL A 69 -8.98 -3.58 -0.02
N ASN A 70 -7.96 -2.75 0.16
CA ASN A 70 -8.02 -1.33 -0.21
C ASN A 70 -6.88 -1.00 -1.16
N THR A 71 -7.00 0.11 -1.90
CA THR A 71 -5.88 0.76 -2.55
C THR A 71 -5.63 2.10 -1.85
N PRO A 72 -4.37 2.55 -1.73
CA PRO A 72 -4.05 3.77 -0.98
C PRO A 72 -4.52 5.03 -1.71
N ILE A 73 -4.65 4.94 -3.03
CA ILE A 73 -5.14 5.97 -3.95
C ILE A 73 -6.07 5.30 -4.98
N PRO A 74 -7.00 6.05 -5.60
CA PRO A 74 -7.83 5.51 -6.67
C PRO A 74 -7.01 5.15 -7.91
N LEU A 75 -7.44 4.10 -8.62
CA LEU A 75 -6.83 3.65 -9.88
C LEU A 75 -7.81 3.86 -11.04
N GLN A 76 -7.38 4.60 -12.06
CA GLN A 76 -8.11 4.73 -13.32
C GLN A 76 -7.50 3.82 -14.38
N ILE A 77 -8.31 2.94 -14.96
CA ILE A 77 -7.85 2.03 -16.02
C ILE A 77 -8.26 2.59 -17.38
N ILE A 78 -7.31 2.70 -18.31
CA ILE A 78 -7.54 3.11 -19.69
C ILE A 78 -7.08 1.98 -20.61
N ALA A 79 -8.04 1.35 -21.29
CA ALA A 79 -7.78 0.22 -22.17
C ALA A 79 -7.84 0.68 -23.63
N PHE A 80 -6.69 0.79 -24.27
CA PHE A 80 -6.57 1.22 -25.65
C PHE A 80 -6.78 0.07 -26.63
N ARG A 81 -7.41 0.35 -27.77
CA ARG A 81 -7.71 -0.64 -28.81
C ARG A 81 -6.47 -1.29 -29.42
N ASN A 82 -5.33 -0.60 -29.43
CA ASN A 82 -4.06 -1.04 -30.01
C ASN A 82 -2.84 -0.22 -29.52
N SER A 83 -1.64 -0.68 -29.88
CA SER A 83 -0.36 -0.06 -29.49
C SER A 83 -0.16 1.36 -30.01
N LYS A 84 -0.82 1.77 -31.11
CA LYS A 84 -0.66 3.13 -31.65
C LYS A 84 -1.24 4.16 -30.69
N GLU A 85 -2.37 3.85 -30.05
CA GLU A 85 -2.98 4.76 -29.08
C GLU A 85 -2.18 4.78 -27.77
N LEU A 86 -1.80 3.61 -27.25
CA LEU A 86 -1.00 3.53 -26.01
C LEU A 86 0.35 4.25 -26.15
N ARG A 87 1.02 4.18 -27.31
CA ARG A 87 2.32 4.84 -27.54
C ARG A 87 2.29 6.36 -27.37
N GLN A 88 1.12 6.99 -27.37
CA GLN A 88 1.00 8.43 -27.10
C GLN A 88 1.26 8.76 -25.62
N PHE A 89 1.15 7.78 -24.73
CA PHE A 89 1.33 7.90 -23.28
C PHE A 89 2.60 7.19 -22.77
N SER A 90 3.23 6.38 -23.61
CA SER A 90 4.46 5.64 -23.29
C SER A 90 5.61 6.58 -22.94
N PRO A 91 6.44 6.26 -21.93
CA PRO A 91 7.65 7.01 -21.63
C PRO A 91 8.55 7.24 -22.85
N ILE A 92 9.23 8.39 -22.88
CA ILE A 92 10.11 8.78 -23.98
C ILE A 92 11.56 8.39 -23.64
N TRP A 93 12.10 7.42 -24.36
CA TRP A 93 13.50 7.03 -24.26
C TRP A 93 14.28 7.45 -25.51
N ARG A 94 15.34 8.27 -25.31
CA ARG A 94 16.18 8.81 -26.41
C ARG A 94 15.36 9.45 -27.54
N GLY A 95 14.32 10.21 -27.16
CA GLY A 95 13.45 10.93 -28.07
C GLY A 95 12.40 10.08 -28.79
N LYS A 96 12.20 8.81 -28.39
CA LYS A 96 11.18 7.93 -28.95
C LYS A 96 10.34 7.29 -27.84
N ALA A 97 9.03 7.19 -28.07
CA ALA A 97 8.13 6.47 -27.19
C ALA A 97 8.52 4.99 -27.11
N THR A 98 8.54 4.42 -25.91
CA THR A 98 8.80 3.00 -25.69
C THR A 98 7.63 2.13 -26.14
N GLU A 99 7.92 0.92 -26.60
CA GLU A 99 6.90 -0.08 -26.91
C GLU A 99 6.58 -0.88 -25.65
N LEU A 100 5.37 -0.69 -25.13
CA LEU A 100 4.88 -1.35 -23.92
C LEU A 100 3.53 -1.99 -24.22
N ALA A 101 3.26 -3.13 -23.58
CA ALA A 101 1.98 -3.82 -23.64
C ALA A 101 1.00 -3.32 -22.56
N GLY A 102 1.56 -2.84 -21.45
CA GLY A 102 0.84 -2.17 -20.37
C GLY A 102 1.77 -1.24 -19.60
N LEU A 103 1.21 -0.18 -19.02
CA LEU A 103 1.94 0.82 -18.27
C LEU A 103 1.18 1.14 -16.99
N PHE A 104 1.88 1.11 -15.87
CA PHE A 104 1.40 1.66 -14.61
C PHE A 104 2.04 3.03 -14.40
N GLN A 105 1.22 4.07 -14.18
CA GLN A 105 1.68 5.41 -13.84
C GLN A 105 1.20 5.75 -12.44
N SER A 106 2.15 5.85 -11.51
CA SER A 106 1.88 6.25 -10.13
C SER A 106 1.64 7.76 -10.06
N GLY A 107 0.73 8.18 -9.18
CA GLY A 107 0.52 9.58 -8.82
C GLY A 107 0.24 9.71 -7.32
N SER A 108 0.24 10.95 -6.82
CA SER A 108 -0.02 11.20 -5.40
C SER A 108 -1.52 11.30 -5.05
N ASP A 109 -2.37 11.67 -6.02
CA ASP A 109 -3.83 11.78 -5.87
C ASP A 109 -4.58 10.60 -6.52
N ARG A 110 -3.98 9.96 -7.51
CA ARG A 110 -4.49 8.78 -8.24
C ARG A 110 -3.37 8.07 -9.01
N GLY A 111 -3.59 6.82 -9.38
CA GLY A 111 -2.75 6.08 -10.33
C GLY A 111 -3.50 5.76 -11.62
N PHE A 112 -2.75 5.54 -12.70
CA PHE A 112 -3.28 5.11 -14.00
C PHE A 112 -2.72 3.76 -14.41
N ILE A 113 -3.57 2.95 -15.02
CA ILE A 113 -3.19 1.71 -15.69
C ILE A 113 -3.60 1.84 -17.14
N LEU A 114 -2.62 1.81 -18.05
CA LEU A 114 -2.83 1.92 -19.48
C LEU A 114 -2.53 0.57 -20.13
N LEU A 115 -3.43 0.09 -21.00
CA LEU A 115 -3.34 -1.26 -21.56
C LEU A 115 -3.48 -1.25 -23.08
N ASP A 116 -2.67 -2.06 -23.76
CA ASP A 116 -2.86 -2.37 -25.17
C ASP A 116 -3.71 -3.63 -25.35
N MET A 117 -4.97 -3.45 -25.76
CA MET A 117 -5.92 -4.55 -25.95
C MET A 117 -5.79 -5.27 -27.30
N SER A 118 -4.72 -5.02 -28.05
CA SER A 118 -4.38 -5.77 -29.27
C SER A 118 -3.35 -6.87 -29.05
N VAL A 119 -2.68 -6.91 -27.89
CA VAL A 119 -1.72 -7.96 -27.54
C VAL A 119 -2.33 -9.02 -26.62
N GLU A 120 -1.71 -10.20 -26.57
CA GLU A 120 -2.20 -11.33 -25.78
C GLU A 120 -2.05 -11.12 -24.26
N ASN A 121 -0.96 -10.48 -23.84
CA ASN A 121 -0.60 -10.36 -22.42
C ASN A 121 -0.24 -8.92 -22.00
N PRO A 122 -1.19 -7.96 -22.01
CA PRO A 122 -0.95 -6.59 -21.57
C PRO A 122 -0.79 -6.44 -20.05
N TRP A 123 -0.96 -7.54 -19.28
CA TRP A 123 -1.16 -7.48 -17.84
C TRP A 123 0.09 -7.63 -16.99
N GLN A 124 1.15 -8.25 -17.52
CA GLN A 124 2.30 -8.67 -16.71
C GLN A 124 2.92 -7.53 -15.91
N THR A 125 3.31 -6.43 -16.57
CA THR A 125 3.93 -5.28 -15.90
C THR A 125 2.95 -4.59 -14.94
N VAL A 126 1.69 -4.43 -15.34
CA VAL A 126 0.72 -3.70 -14.52
C VAL A 126 0.30 -4.48 -13.27
N PHE A 127 0.30 -5.81 -13.31
CA PHE A 127 -0.04 -6.62 -12.13
C PHE A 127 1.08 -6.70 -11.11
N HIS A 128 2.34 -6.50 -11.51
CA HIS A 128 3.43 -6.26 -10.56
C HIS A 128 3.12 -5.02 -9.70
N GLU A 129 2.92 -3.88 -10.37
CA GLU A 129 2.68 -2.60 -9.69
C GLU A 129 1.34 -2.58 -8.96
N TYR A 130 0.33 -3.24 -9.50
CA TYR A 130 -0.95 -3.40 -8.83
C TYR A 130 -0.84 -4.21 -7.54
N ALA A 131 0.03 -5.25 -7.48
CA ALA A 131 0.29 -5.97 -6.24
C ALA A 131 0.83 -5.03 -5.15
N HIS A 132 1.77 -4.15 -5.50
CA HIS A 132 2.29 -3.12 -4.59
C HIS A 132 1.19 -2.19 -4.09
N GLN A 133 0.29 -1.73 -4.97
CA GLN A 133 -0.87 -0.91 -4.56
C GLN A 133 -1.78 -1.64 -3.57
N LEU A 134 -2.07 -2.92 -3.81
CA LEU A 134 -2.91 -3.72 -2.91
C LEU A 134 -2.23 -3.95 -1.55
N MET A 135 -0.93 -4.24 -1.55
CA MET A 135 -0.14 -4.36 -0.31
C MET A 135 -0.14 -3.06 0.48
N ASN A 136 0.08 -1.92 -0.19
CA ASN A 136 0.14 -0.62 0.46
C ASN A 136 -1.20 -0.16 1.05
N GLY A 137 -2.31 -0.45 0.37
CA GLY A 137 -3.64 -0.11 0.87
C GLY A 137 -4.16 -1.07 1.93
N THR A 138 -3.68 -2.32 1.97
CA THR A 138 -4.29 -3.39 2.79
C THR A 138 -3.43 -3.83 3.98
N MET A 139 -2.11 -3.72 3.90
CA MET A 139 -1.20 -4.26 4.93
C MET A 139 -0.65 -3.18 5.85
N SER A 140 -0.77 -3.35 7.16
CA SER A 140 -0.19 -2.42 8.15
C SER A 140 1.32 -2.52 8.30
N VAL A 141 1.87 -3.71 8.06
CA VAL A 141 3.31 -3.98 8.15
C VAL A 141 3.95 -3.82 6.78
N GLN A 142 4.99 -3.00 6.69
CA GLN A 142 5.86 -2.93 5.52
C GLN A 142 6.90 -4.05 5.62
N LEU A 143 7.04 -4.89 4.61
CA LEU A 143 7.95 -6.05 4.63
C LEU A 143 9.31 -5.71 4.01
N ASP A 144 10.31 -6.58 4.14
CA ASP A 144 11.61 -6.34 3.52
C ASP A 144 11.47 -6.44 1.99
N PRO A 145 12.25 -5.65 1.21
CA PRO A 145 12.12 -5.58 -0.25
C PRO A 145 12.09 -6.94 -0.97
N TRP A 146 12.90 -7.91 -0.53
CA TRP A 146 12.95 -9.23 -1.17
C TRP A 146 11.58 -9.93 -1.17
N PHE A 147 10.78 -9.72 -0.12
CA PHE A 147 9.46 -10.34 -0.04
C PHE A 147 8.43 -9.54 -0.81
N GLU A 148 8.46 -8.20 -0.75
CA GLU A 148 7.49 -7.36 -1.46
C GLU A 148 7.65 -7.48 -2.97
N GLU A 149 8.88 -7.36 -3.49
CA GLU A 149 9.16 -7.57 -4.91
C GLU A 149 8.93 -9.02 -5.31
N GLY A 150 9.37 -9.98 -4.48
CA GLY A 150 9.16 -11.38 -4.77
C GLY A 150 7.68 -11.77 -4.81
N PHE A 151 6.85 -11.17 -3.95
CA PHE A 151 5.41 -11.36 -3.99
C PHE A 151 4.77 -10.69 -5.20
N ALA A 152 5.19 -9.48 -5.58
CA ALA A 152 4.70 -8.82 -6.79
C ALA A 152 5.04 -9.62 -8.06
N GLU A 153 6.27 -10.16 -8.14
CA GLU A 153 6.71 -11.09 -9.18
C GLU A 153 5.91 -12.39 -9.18
N TYR A 154 5.65 -12.97 -8.02
CA TYR A 154 4.79 -14.15 -7.89
C TYR A 154 3.34 -13.84 -8.33
N PHE A 155 2.80 -12.71 -7.91
CA PHE A 155 1.42 -12.29 -8.13
C PHE A 155 1.12 -11.99 -9.61
N ARG A 156 2.06 -11.36 -10.34
CA ARG A 156 1.87 -11.07 -11.77
C ARG A 156 1.78 -12.32 -12.66
N THR A 157 2.20 -13.48 -12.17
CA THR A 157 2.09 -14.77 -12.90
C THR A 157 0.70 -15.40 -12.80
N ILE A 158 -0.20 -14.86 -11.97
CA ILE A 158 -1.50 -15.48 -11.73
C ILE A 158 -2.37 -15.43 -12.99
N VAL A 159 -2.87 -16.60 -13.37
CA VAL A 159 -3.78 -16.76 -14.50
C VAL A 159 -5.15 -17.17 -14.01
N VAL A 160 -6.15 -16.34 -14.28
CA VAL A 160 -7.56 -16.62 -13.96
C VAL A 160 -8.32 -16.98 -15.23
N ASP A 161 -9.01 -18.13 -15.22
CA ASP A 161 -9.78 -18.65 -16.38
C ASP A 161 -11.30 -18.63 -16.17
N GLY A 162 -11.76 -17.86 -15.18
CA GLY A 162 -13.17 -17.68 -14.82
C GLY A 162 -13.73 -18.76 -13.87
N LYS A 163 -13.11 -19.94 -13.77
CA LYS A 163 -13.50 -20.98 -12.79
C LYS A 163 -12.46 -21.17 -11.69
N GLU A 164 -11.20 -20.92 -12.02
CA GLU A 164 -10.08 -21.06 -11.10
C GLU A 164 -9.03 -19.99 -11.36
N ALA A 165 -8.28 -19.66 -10.31
CA ALA A 165 -7.05 -18.89 -10.41
C ALA A 165 -5.87 -19.85 -10.20
N ASN A 166 -4.99 -19.92 -11.19
CA ASN A 166 -3.74 -20.67 -11.12
C ASN A 166 -2.67 -19.76 -10.52
N VAL A 167 -2.28 -20.06 -9.29
CA VAL A 167 -1.35 -19.23 -8.51
C VAL A 167 0.01 -19.90 -8.44
N GLY A 168 1.06 -19.17 -8.86
CA GLY A 168 2.42 -19.69 -9.00
C GLY A 168 2.68 -20.39 -10.34
N LYS A 169 1.88 -20.14 -11.37
CA LYS A 169 2.16 -20.69 -12.71
C LYS A 169 3.19 -19.81 -13.40
N ILE A 170 4.46 -20.12 -13.19
CA ILE A 170 5.62 -19.45 -13.81
C ILE A 170 5.62 -19.69 -15.34
N PRO A 171 5.62 -18.64 -16.19
CA PRO A 171 5.85 -18.77 -17.64
C PRO A 171 7.21 -19.40 -17.97
N ASP A 172 7.35 -20.09 -19.11
CA ASP A 172 8.57 -20.85 -19.44
C ASP A 172 9.84 -19.99 -19.59
N ASP A 173 9.69 -18.70 -19.89
CA ASP A 173 10.76 -17.70 -20.02
C ASP A 173 11.01 -16.89 -18.72
N GLU A 174 10.13 -17.06 -17.74
CA GLU A 174 10.21 -16.40 -16.44
C GLU A 174 11.44 -16.92 -15.69
N TYR A 175 12.32 -16.00 -15.27
CA TYR A 175 13.65 -16.27 -14.71
C TYR A 175 14.77 -16.68 -15.68
N TYR A 176 14.61 -16.56 -17.00
CA TYR A 176 15.71 -16.78 -17.96
C TYR A 176 16.99 -15.97 -17.62
N VAL A 177 16.83 -14.78 -17.02
CA VAL A 177 17.94 -13.97 -16.51
C VAL A 177 18.83 -14.77 -15.56
N LEU A 178 18.25 -15.55 -14.65
CA LEU A 178 18.98 -16.35 -13.66
C LEU A 178 19.82 -17.47 -14.28
N ALA A 179 19.55 -17.89 -15.52
CA ALA A 179 20.41 -18.81 -16.24
C ALA A 179 21.67 -18.14 -16.81
N ASN A 180 21.67 -16.82 -16.99
CA ASN A 180 22.69 -16.08 -17.74
C ASN A 180 23.43 -15.01 -16.92
N THR A 181 22.97 -14.73 -15.70
CA THR A 181 23.60 -13.75 -14.79
C THR A 181 24.12 -14.41 -13.53
N SER A 182 25.08 -13.74 -12.88
CA SER A 182 25.55 -14.17 -11.55
C SER A 182 24.47 -13.87 -10.52
N TRP A 183 24.14 -14.88 -9.72
CA TRP A 183 23.16 -14.72 -8.65
C TRP A 183 23.76 -13.99 -7.45
N LEU A 184 22.92 -13.30 -6.69
CA LEU A 184 23.22 -12.83 -5.34
C LEU A 184 23.38 -14.04 -4.40
N ARG A 185 24.11 -13.83 -3.30
CA ARG A 185 24.03 -14.76 -2.16
C ARG A 185 22.73 -14.48 -1.43
N ILE A 186 22.09 -15.52 -0.90
CA ILE A 186 20.82 -15.40 -0.17
C ILE A 186 20.91 -14.39 0.99
N ILE A 187 22.07 -14.30 1.64
CA ILE A 187 22.30 -13.32 2.72
C ILE A 187 22.31 -11.88 2.20
N ASP A 188 22.82 -11.64 1.00
CA ASP A 188 22.88 -10.30 0.39
C ASP A 188 21.48 -9.92 -0.11
N LEU A 189 20.76 -10.86 -0.73
CA LEU A 189 19.35 -10.71 -1.12
C LEU A 189 18.47 -10.30 0.07
N LEU A 190 18.55 -11.05 1.18
CA LEU A 190 17.74 -10.81 2.38
C LEU A 190 18.13 -9.54 3.16
N ARG A 191 19.34 -9.00 2.92
CA ARG A 191 19.83 -7.74 3.50
C ARG A 191 19.46 -6.51 2.70
N VAL A 192 18.95 -6.64 1.48
CA VAL A 192 18.51 -5.49 0.69
C VAL A 192 17.45 -4.71 1.47
N ARG A 193 17.61 -3.38 1.50
CA ARG A 193 16.68 -2.43 2.10
C ARG A 193 16.25 -1.41 1.05
N GLN A 194 15.18 -0.67 1.35
CA GLN A 194 14.59 0.32 0.45
C GLN A 194 15.60 1.39 0.00
N TYR A 195 16.63 1.68 0.81
CA TYR A 195 17.70 2.64 0.50
C TYR A 195 18.97 1.99 -0.11
N SER A 196 18.99 0.66 -0.32
CA SER A 196 20.16 -0.01 -0.90
C SER A 196 20.33 0.34 -2.38
N SER A 197 21.58 0.48 -2.85
CA SER A 197 21.87 0.73 -4.27
C SER A 197 21.35 -0.40 -5.15
N THR A 198 21.45 -1.66 -4.71
CA THR A 198 20.88 -2.84 -5.41
C THR A 198 19.38 -2.69 -5.72
N TYR A 199 18.63 -1.96 -4.88
CA TYR A 199 17.21 -1.72 -5.07
C TYR A 199 16.94 -0.50 -5.95
N ASN A 200 17.72 0.58 -5.78
CA ASN A 200 17.44 1.88 -6.38
C ASN A 200 18.16 2.14 -7.71
N GLU A 201 19.28 1.46 -7.98
CA GLU A 201 20.06 1.66 -9.20
C GLU A 201 19.59 0.71 -10.31
N SER A 202 19.43 1.24 -11.52
CA SER A 202 19.09 0.44 -12.70
C SER A 202 20.27 -0.43 -13.16
N GLY A 203 19.99 -1.64 -13.63
CA GLY A 203 21.00 -2.52 -14.24
C GLY A 203 20.80 -3.98 -13.82
N ASP A 204 21.76 -4.82 -14.19
CA ASP A 204 21.68 -6.28 -14.00
C ASP A 204 21.44 -6.68 -12.54
N HIS A 205 22.02 -5.97 -11.57
CA HIS A 205 21.85 -6.27 -10.15
C HIS A 205 20.39 -6.14 -9.67
N ARG A 206 19.64 -5.14 -10.16
CA ARG A 206 18.22 -4.95 -9.81
C ARG A 206 17.36 -6.00 -10.48
N THR A 207 17.62 -6.30 -11.75
CA THR A 207 16.93 -7.37 -12.49
C THR A 207 17.13 -8.73 -11.82
N VAL A 208 18.36 -9.04 -11.42
CA VAL A 208 18.69 -10.28 -10.68
C VAL A 208 18.01 -10.29 -9.32
N PHE A 209 18.03 -9.18 -8.58
CA PHE A 209 17.36 -9.07 -7.30
C PHE A 209 15.86 -9.38 -7.39
N TYR A 210 15.14 -8.83 -8.37
CA TYR A 210 13.72 -9.12 -8.58
C TYR A 210 13.48 -10.57 -8.96
N ALA A 211 14.25 -11.09 -9.92
CA ALA A 211 14.13 -12.48 -10.36
C ALA A 211 14.39 -13.48 -9.22
N GLU A 212 15.44 -13.29 -8.42
CA GLU A 212 15.73 -14.16 -7.27
C GLU A 212 14.71 -14.02 -6.15
N SER A 213 14.21 -12.81 -5.91
CA SER A 213 13.14 -12.55 -4.95
C SER A 213 11.86 -13.28 -5.32
N GLY A 214 11.46 -13.22 -6.60
CA GLY A 214 10.30 -13.94 -7.13
C GLY A 214 10.46 -15.45 -6.98
N LEU A 215 11.62 -15.98 -7.35
CA LEU A 215 11.93 -17.40 -7.20
C LEU A 215 11.92 -17.85 -5.73
N LEU A 216 12.45 -17.04 -4.81
CA LEU A 216 12.46 -17.33 -3.38
C LEU A 216 11.03 -17.36 -2.81
N VAL A 217 10.21 -16.37 -3.14
CA VAL A 217 8.80 -16.37 -2.73
C VAL A 217 8.06 -17.57 -3.33
N HIS A 218 8.35 -17.91 -4.59
CA HIS A 218 7.80 -19.11 -5.20
C HIS A 218 8.20 -20.38 -4.44
N TYR A 219 9.49 -20.55 -4.10
CA TYR A 219 9.98 -21.67 -3.29
C TYR A 219 9.29 -21.73 -1.93
N ILE A 220 9.07 -20.58 -1.29
CA ILE A 220 8.36 -20.48 0.00
C ILE A 220 6.93 -20.99 -0.11
N TYR A 221 6.17 -20.58 -1.13
CA TYR A 221 4.80 -21.05 -1.34
C TYR A 221 4.75 -22.55 -1.69
N ASP A 222 5.60 -22.99 -2.61
CA ASP A 222 5.66 -24.38 -3.07
C ASP A 222 5.94 -25.37 -1.91
N ASN A 223 6.73 -24.92 -0.93
CA ASN A 223 7.09 -25.72 0.25
C ASN A 223 6.30 -25.35 1.51
N SER A 224 5.23 -24.55 1.40
CA SER A 224 4.38 -24.14 2.52
C SER A 224 5.15 -23.50 3.68
N LEU A 225 6.15 -22.67 3.36
CA LEU A 225 7.09 -22.07 4.33
C LEU A 225 6.65 -20.68 4.82
N ILE A 226 5.48 -20.18 4.43
CA ILE A 226 4.97 -18.86 4.85
C ILE A 226 5.01 -18.66 6.39
N PRO A 227 4.61 -19.62 7.24
CA PRO A 227 4.73 -19.46 8.69
C PRO A 227 6.17 -19.20 9.17
N LYS A 228 7.17 -19.82 8.51
CA LYS A 228 8.59 -19.63 8.83
C LYS A 228 9.11 -18.27 8.38
N VAL A 229 8.51 -17.67 7.35
CA VAL A 229 8.83 -16.29 6.94
C VAL A 229 8.42 -15.30 8.04
N GLY A 230 7.26 -15.52 8.67
CA GLY A 230 6.83 -14.73 9.83
C GLY A 230 7.82 -14.83 11.00
N GLU A 231 8.30 -16.03 11.32
CA GLU A 231 9.35 -16.25 12.33
C GLU A 231 10.67 -15.57 11.94
N TYR A 232 11.05 -15.63 10.66
CA TYR A 232 12.27 -14.98 10.17
C TYR A 232 12.21 -13.47 10.37
N PHE A 233 11.09 -12.83 10.03
CA PHE A 233 10.90 -11.39 10.26
C PHE A 233 10.95 -11.03 11.74
N ASP A 234 10.38 -11.84 12.63
CA ASP A 234 10.47 -11.61 14.08
C ASP A 234 11.92 -11.62 14.57
N LEU A 235 12.69 -12.63 14.16
CA LEU A 235 14.08 -12.78 14.54
C LEU A 235 14.92 -11.58 14.08
N VAL A 236 14.76 -11.17 12.82
CA VAL A 236 15.60 -10.10 12.25
C VAL A 236 15.16 -8.72 12.73
N ARG A 237 13.86 -8.44 12.82
CA ARG A 237 13.36 -7.08 13.06
C ARG A 237 13.05 -6.76 14.51
N ASN A 238 12.62 -7.76 15.29
CA ASN A 238 12.22 -7.53 16.69
C ASN A 238 13.28 -8.00 17.69
N LYS A 239 14.18 -8.90 17.27
CA LYS A 239 15.18 -9.54 18.14
C LYS A 239 16.63 -9.28 17.72
N ASP A 240 16.83 -8.46 16.68
CA ASP A 240 18.15 -8.07 16.15
C ASP A 240 19.07 -9.28 15.84
N VAL A 241 18.49 -10.42 15.47
CA VAL A 241 19.24 -11.63 15.09
C VAL A 241 19.81 -11.41 13.69
N SER A 242 21.09 -11.76 13.49
CA SER A 242 21.71 -11.67 12.17
C SER A 242 20.99 -12.55 11.14
N VAL A 243 20.98 -12.11 9.88
CA VAL A 243 20.32 -12.82 8.78
C VAL A 243 20.77 -14.28 8.70
N GLU A 244 22.06 -14.57 8.86
CA GLU A 244 22.62 -15.92 8.85
C GLU A 244 22.05 -16.81 9.97
N ALA A 245 22.00 -16.27 11.19
CA ALA A 245 21.48 -16.99 12.34
C ALA A 245 19.95 -17.17 12.23
N ALA A 246 19.24 -16.18 11.70
CA ALA A 246 17.82 -16.26 11.44
C ALA A 246 17.50 -17.33 10.40
N ILE A 247 18.24 -17.40 9.28
CA ILE A 247 18.10 -18.47 8.27
C ILE A 247 18.27 -19.86 8.91
N GLN A 248 19.32 -20.03 9.72
CA GLN A 248 19.61 -21.32 10.36
C GLN A 248 18.52 -21.71 11.36
N GLN A 249 17.97 -20.76 12.12
CA GLN A 249 16.91 -21.00 13.10
C GLN A 249 15.57 -21.34 12.44
N THR A 250 15.18 -20.62 11.38
CA THR A 250 13.86 -20.78 10.77
C THR A 250 13.80 -21.88 9.72
N PHE A 251 14.79 -21.91 8.82
CA PHE A 251 14.82 -22.85 7.69
C PHE A 251 15.63 -24.11 7.99
N GLY A 252 16.34 -24.16 9.12
CA GLY A 252 17.08 -25.36 9.56
C GLY A 252 18.31 -25.67 8.69
N MET A 253 18.79 -24.70 7.92
CA MET A 253 19.92 -24.84 7.02
C MET A 253 20.81 -23.61 7.04
N SER A 254 22.09 -23.75 6.68
CA SER A 254 22.99 -22.61 6.55
C SER A 254 22.66 -21.78 5.31
N ALA A 255 23.13 -20.52 5.27
CA ALA A 255 22.99 -19.66 4.09
C ALA A 255 23.49 -20.34 2.80
N ALA A 256 24.65 -21.00 2.84
CA ALA A 256 25.22 -21.68 1.68
C ALA A 256 24.38 -22.90 1.25
N GLN A 257 23.74 -23.60 2.20
CA GLN A 257 22.79 -24.67 1.89
C GLN A 257 21.52 -24.10 1.27
N PHE A 258 21.06 -22.94 1.72
CA PHE A 258 19.90 -22.27 1.15
C PHE A 258 20.17 -21.79 -0.28
N ASP A 259 21.33 -21.18 -0.54
CA ASP A 259 21.79 -20.83 -1.89
C ASP A 259 21.72 -22.05 -2.83
N LYS A 260 22.28 -23.19 -2.39
CA LYS A 260 22.26 -24.43 -3.17
C LYS A 260 20.84 -24.95 -3.38
N THR A 261 19.98 -24.85 -2.36
CA THR A 261 18.58 -25.29 -2.43
C THR A 261 17.81 -24.48 -3.46
N LEU A 262 17.94 -23.15 -3.46
CA LEU A 262 17.23 -22.29 -4.39
C LEU A 262 17.72 -22.47 -5.84
N ARG A 263 19.03 -22.66 -6.04
CA ARG A 263 19.59 -22.98 -7.37
C ARG A 263 19.12 -24.33 -7.90
N ASN A 264 19.06 -25.35 -7.04
CA ASN A 264 18.53 -26.66 -7.40
C ASN A 264 17.03 -26.59 -7.72
N TYR A 265 16.29 -25.76 -7.00
CA TYR A 265 14.88 -25.52 -7.25
C TYR A 265 14.67 -24.92 -8.65
N HIS A 266 15.42 -23.87 -8.99
CA HIS A 266 15.41 -23.29 -10.33
C HIS A 266 15.82 -24.28 -11.43
N SER A 267 16.93 -25.00 -11.25
CA SER A 267 17.45 -25.93 -12.26
C SER A 267 16.54 -27.14 -12.49
N SER A 268 15.67 -27.47 -11.53
CA SER A 268 14.69 -28.54 -11.71
C SER A 268 13.59 -28.17 -12.73
N GLY A 269 13.29 -26.86 -12.88
CA GLY A 269 12.16 -26.37 -13.69
C GLY A 269 10.78 -26.86 -13.22
N HIS A 270 10.70 -27.55 -12.08
CA HIS A 270 9.48 -28.17 -11.57
C HIS A 270 8.86 -27.29 -10.48
N TYR A 271 8.16 -26.26 -10.91
CA TYR A 271 7.43 -25.34 -10.05
C TYR A 271 6.03 -25.87 -9.77
N LYS A 272 5.66 -26.07 -8.49
CA LYS A 272 4.24 -26.33 -8.18
C LYS A 272 3.46 -25.03 -8.23
N TYR A 273 2.25 -25.13 -8.76
CA TYR A 273 1.22 -24.11 -8.64
C TYR A 273 -0.02 -24.75 -8.05
N TYR A 274 -0.87 -23.94 -7.44
CA TYR A 274 -2.14 -24.40 -6.89
C TYR A 274 -3.30 -23.63 -7.50
N LYS A 275 -4.47 -24.27 -7.41
CA LYS A 275 -5.73 -23.72 -7.90
C LYS A 275 -6.49 -23.14 -6.72
N LEU A 276 -6.77 -21.86 -6.80
CA LEU A 276 -7.78 -21.23 -5.96
C LEU A 276 -9.11 -21.24 -6.71
N ALA A 277 -10.19 -21.54 -6.00
CA ALA A 277 -11.53 -21.39 -6.56
C ALA A 277 -11.70 -19.94 -7.04
N ALA A 278 -12.29 -19.75 -8.22
CA ALA A 278 -12.56 -18.40 -8.70
C ALA A 278 -13.41 -17.65 -7.67
N PRO A 279 -13.10 -16.36 -7.41
CA PRO A 279 -13.91 -15.53 -6.54
C PRO A 279 -15.37 -15.51 -7.01
N ALA A 280 -16.30 -15.86 -6.12
CA ALA A 280 -17.72 -15.87 -6.45
C ALA A 280 -18.25 -14.45 -6.69
N GLY A 281 -19.25 -14.30 -7.56
CA GLY A 281 -19.96 -13.03 -7.78
C GLY A 281 -19.30 -12.05 -8.75
N ILE A 282 -18.18 -12.43 -9.40
CA ILE A 282 -17.54 -11.64 -10.46
C ILE A 282 -18.10 -12.07 -11.81
N ASP A 283 -19.10 -11.34 -12.32
CA ASP A 283 -19.65 -11.53 -13.66
C ASP A 283 -19.69 -10.18 -14.39
N GLY A 284 -18.86 -10.04 -15.44
CA GLY A 284 -18.77 -8.81 -16.23
C GLY A 284 -20.08 -8.41 -16.92
N LYS A 285 -21.07 -9.31 -17.02
CA LYS A 285 -22.41 -8.97 -17.53
C LYS A 285 -23.21 -8.10 -16.56
N LEU A 286 -22.88 -8.14 -15.28
CA LEU A 286 -23.54 -7.34 -14.24
C LEU A 286 -23.00 -5.91 -14.16
N TYR A 287 -21.88 -5.62 -14.82
CA TYR A 287 -21.24 -4.31 -14.78
C TYR A 287 -22.02 -3.31 -15.63
N SER A 288 -22.10 -2.06 -15.17
CA SER A 288 -22.71 -1.01 -15.99
C SER A 288 -21.73 -0.52 -17.05
N SER A 289 -22.28 -0.12 -18.19
CA SER A 289 -21.53 0.45 -19.30
C SER A 289 -22.30 1.62 -19.88
N ALA A 290 -21.59 2.71 -20.18
CA ALA A 290 -22.16 3.88 -20.80
C ALA A 290 -21.21 4.44 -21.87
N PRO A 291 -21.74 4.98 -23.00
CA PRO A 291 -20.95 5.82 -23.88
C PRO A 291 -20.35 6.99 -23.11
N LEU A 292 -19.08 7.27 -23.34
CA LEU A 292 -18.37 8.41 -22.76
C LEU A 292 -18.28 9.51 -23.82
N ALA A 293 -18.63 10.75 -23.46
CA ALA A 293 -18.52 11.87 -24.38
C ALA A 293 -17.05 12.12 -24.74
N THR A 294 -16.78 12.54 -25.97
CA THR A 294 -15.40 12.77 -26.44
C THR A 294 -14.66 13.77 -25.56
N ILE A 295 -15.32 14.82 -25.09
CA ILE A 295 -14.71 15.83 -24.21
C ILE A 295 -14.33 15.26 -22.83
N ASP A 296 -15.14 14.34 -22.28
CA ASP A 296 -14.83 13.68 -21.01
C ASP A 296 -13.66 12.71 -21.16
N ALA A 297 -13.63 11.96 -22.27
CA ALA A 297 -12.49 11.11 -22.61
C ALA A 297 -11.20 11.94 -22.75
N GLN A 298 -11.25 13.09 -23.44
CA GLN A 298 -10.11 13.99 -23.59
C GLN A 298 -9.54 14.46 -22.25
N VAL A 299 -10.41 14.79 -21.28
CA VAL A 299 -9.96 15.20 -19.94
C VAL A 299 -9.29 14.05 -19.20
N ILE A 300 -9.80 12.82 -19.30
CA ILE A 300 -9.20 11.65 -18.65
C ILE A 300 -7.84 11.32 -19.27
N LEU A 301 -7.71 11.42 -20.59
CA LEU A 301 -6.44 11.24 -21.29
C LEU A 301 -5.43 12.33 -20.90
N ALA A 302 -5.84 13.59 -20.84
CA ALA A 302 -5.00 14.69 -20.38
C ALA A 302 -4.53 14.47 -18.92
N ASP A 303 -5.38 13.89 -18.07
CA ASP A 303 -5.01 13.53 -16.70
C ASP A 303 -3.95 12.42 -16.66
N ALA A 304 -4.04 11.41 -17.55
CA ALA A 304 -2.98 10.42 -17.70
C ALA A 304 -1.66 11.04 -18.19
N HIS A 305 -1.71 12.01 -19.12
CA HIS A 305 -0.52 12.78 -19.52
C HIS A 305 0.06 13.61 -18.36
N LEU A 306 -0.78 14.20 -17.51
CA LEU A 306 -0.32 14.99 -16.36
C LEU A 306 0.49 14.14 -15.37
N HIS A 307 0.14 12.87 -15.25
CA HIS A 307 0.80 11.88 -14.39
C HIS A 307 2.03 11.24 -15.02
N SER A 308 2.40 11.63 -16.24
CA SER A 308 3.68 11.29 -16.85
C SER A 308 4.63 12.49 -16.83
N SER A 309 5.85 12.28 -16.38
CA SER A 309 6.90 13.32 -16.40
C SER A 309 7.16 13.87 -17.81
N ASP A 310 6.98 13.05 -18.84
CA ASP A 310 7.26 13.41 -20.23
C ASP A 310 6.17 14.28 -20.86
N TYR A 311 4.93 14.23 -20.32
CA TYR A 311 3.74 14.81 -20.95
C TYR A 311 3.05 15.90 -20.11
N GLN A 312 3.62 16.32 -18.98
CA GLN A 312 3.01 17.35 -18.10
C GLN A 312 2.68 18.66 -18.82
N LYS A 313 3.53 19.08 -19.76
CA LYS A 313 3.28 20.29 -20.55
C LYS A 313 2.10 20.09 -21.53
N THR A 314 2.10 18.95 -22.22
CA THR A 314 1.02 18.57 -23.14
C THR A 314 -0.33 18.51 -22.42
N ALA A 315 -0.36 17.91 -21.23
CA ALA A 315 -1.57 17.84 -20.40
C ALA A 315 -2.18 19.22 -20.11
N VAL A 316 -1.35 20.22 -19.78
CA VAL A 316 -1.82 21.59 -19.55
C VAL A 316 -2.46 22.18 -20.80
N GLU A 317 -1.84 22.03 -21.96
CA GLU A 317 -2.37 22.50 -23.25
C GLU A 317 -3.71 21.80 -23.59
N GLU A 318 -3.82 20.50 -23.29
CA GLU A 318 -5.05 19.72 -23.47
C GLU A 318 -6.17 20.18 -22.54
N PHE A 319 -5.89 20.40 -21.24
CA PHE A 319 -6.90 20.94 -20.32
C PHE A 319 -7.34 22.35 -20.70
N GLU A 320 -6.43 23.22 -21.13
CA GLU A 320 -6.76 24.56 -21.63
C GLU A 320 -7.63 24.49 -22.89
N ALA A 321 -7.38 23.54 -23.79
CA ALA A 321 -8.22 23.30 -24.95
C ALA A 321 -9.64 22.84 -24.55
N VAL A 322 -9.76 21.96 -23.55
CA VAL A 322 -11.06 21.56 -23.00
C VAL A 322 -11.79 22.77 -22.41
N LEU A 323 -11.13 23.58 -21.58
CA LEU A 323 -11.76 24.76 -20.98
C LEU A 323 -12.12 25.85 -21.99
N LYS A 324 -11.44 25.89 -23.14
CA LYS A 324 -11.85 26.76 -24.25
C LYS A 324 -13.16 26.30 -24.89
N ALA A 325 -13.40 24.99 -24.95
CA ALA A 325 -14.63 24.41 -25.50
C ALA A 325 -15.77 24.39 -24.48
N ASP A 326 -15.46 24.07 -23.22
CA ASP A 326 -16.37 24.06 -22.08
C ASP A 326 -15.71 24.77 -20.88
N PRO A 327 -15.94 26.09 -20.73
CA PRO A 327 -15.37 26.89 -19.64
C PRO A 327 -15.76 26.45 -18.23
N ASN A 328 -16.78 25.59 -18.08
CA ASN A 328 -17.26 25.10 -16.80
C ASN A 328 -16.88 23.63 -16.57
N ASN A 329 -15.97 23.06 -17.37
CA ASN A 329 -15.57 21.66 -17.19
C ASN A 329 -14.78 21.48 -15.87
N ALA A 330 -15.46 20.96 -14.85
CA ALA A 330 -14.92 20.82 -13.50
C ALA A 330 -13.69 19.90 -13.43
N ALA A 331 -13.62 18.88 -14.29
CA ALA A 331 -12.52 17.93 -14.33
C ALA A 331 -11.28 18.52 -15.02
N ALA A 332 -11.43 19.33 -16.06
CA ALA A 332 -10.31 20.09 -16.64
C ALA A 332 -9.78 21.16 -15.67
N MET A 333 -10.67 21.84 -14.93
CA MET A 333 -10.24 22.73 -13.84
C MET A 333 -9.47 21.99 -12.75
N ARG A 334 -9.92 20.78 -12.37
CA ARG A 334 -9.19 19.91 -11.43
C ARG A 334 -7.79 19.60 -11.96
N GLY A 335 -7.67 19.19 -13.23
CA GLY A 335 -6.39 18.89 -13.87
C GLY A 335 -5.41 20.07 -13.87
N LEU A 336 -5.88 21.28 -14.22
CA LEU A 336 -5.06 22.49 -14.14
C LEU A 336 -4.70 22.85 -12.69
N GLY A 337 -5.66 22.79 -11.78
CA GLY A 337 -5.42 23.02 -10.36
C GLY A 337 -4.32 22.11 -9.81
N TYR A 338 -4.36 20.83 -10.14
CA TYR A 338 -3.34 19.86 -9.75
C TYR A 338 -1.99 20.13 -10.43
N SER A 339 -1.98 20.51 -11.71
CA SER A 339 -0.74 20.92 -12.41
C SER A 339 -0.04 22.10 -11.72
N TYR A 340 -0.80 23.12 -11.30
CA TYR A 340 -0.26 24.24 -10.52
C TYR A 340 0.17 23.82 -9.12
N LEU A 341 -0.54 22.89 -8.47
CA LEU A 341 -0.15 22.33 -7.19
C LEU A 341 1.21 21.61 -7.27
N MET A 342 1.44 20.80 -8.32
CA MET A 342 2.73 20.14 -8.56
C MET A 342 3.89 21.14 -8.77
N LYS A 343 3.58 22.31 -9.34
CA LYS A 343 4.53 23.43 -9.51
C LYS A 343 4.68 24.29 -8.25
N GLN A 344 3.98 23.96 -7.17
CA GLN A 344 3.93 24.74 -5.93
C GLN A 344 3.37 26.17 -6.11
N ASP A 345 2.58 26.40 -7.16
CA ASP A 345 1.83 27.65 -7.37
C ASP A 345 0.46 27.51 -6.68
N PHE A 346 0.47 27.70 -5.36
CA PHE A 346 -0.71 27.45 -4.52
C PHE A 346 -1.84 28.44 -4.78
N GLU A 347 -1.53 29.67 -5.20
CA GLU A 347 -2.53 30.69 -5.53
C GLU A 347 -3.33 30.27 -6.77
N LYS A 348 -2.66 29.93 -7.87
CA LYS A 348 -3.36 29.46 -9.07
C LYS A 348 -4.03 28.11 -8.87
N ALA A 349 -3.40 27.20 -8.11
CA ALA A 349 -4.05 25.95 -7.74
C ALA A 349 -5.38 26.22 -7.02
N GLY A 350 -5.36 27.12 -6.03
CA GLY A 350 -6.54 27.53 -5.25
C GLY A 350 -7.63 28.06 -6.16
N GLU A 351 -7.29 28.97 -7.09
CA GLU A 351 -8.26 29.51 -8.05
C GLU A 351 -9.03 28.42 -8.81
N TYR A 352 -8.34 27.43 -9.36
CA TYR A 352 -8.97 26.38 -10.15
C TYR A 352 -9.80 25.41 -9.28
N PHE A 353 -9.27 24.99 -8.13
CA PHE A 353 -9.99 24.10 -7.24
C PHE A 353 -11.23 24.77 -6.63
N HIS A 354 -11.15 26.03 -6.21
CA HIS A 354 -12.30 26.77 -5.71
C HIS A 354 -13.36 27.01 -6.79
N LYS A 355 -12.95 27.33 -8.03
CA LYS A 355 -13.88 27.45 -9.18
C LYS A 355 -14.58 26.12 -9.44
N SER A 356 -13.83 25.01 -9.47
CA SER A 356 -14.39 23.66 -9.68
C SER A 356 -15.33 23.25 -8.53
N ALA A 357 -15.00 23.54 -7.28
CA ALA A 357 -15.85 23.28 -6.12
C ALA A 357 -17.17 24.09 -6.17
N LYS A 358 -17.11 25.36 -6.58
CA LYS A 358 -18.30 26.22 -6.75
C LYS A 358 -19.25 25.74 -7.85
N LEU A 359 -18.74 25.00 -8.84
CA LEU A 359 -19.54 24.35 -9.87
C LEU A 359 -20.21 23.05 -9.39
N ASN A 360 -20.15 22.74 -8.09
CA ASN A 360 -20.69 21.53 -7.47
C ASN A 360 -20.10 20.25 -8.10
N SER A 361 -18.79 20.24 -8.35
CA SER A 361 -18.09 19.05 -8.82
C SER A 361 -18.40 17.84 -7.95
N ASN A 362 -18.82 16.73 -8.57
CA ASN A 362 -19.10 15.45 -7.89
C ASN A 362 -17.80 14.65 -7.65
N ASP A 363 -16.72 15.36 -7.33
CA ASP A 363 -15.37 14.84 -7.22
C ASP A 363 -14.82 15.13 -5.81
N SER A 364 -14.59 14.08 -5.02
CA SER A 364 -14.07 14.18 -3.66
C SER A 364 -12.74 14.93 -3.57
N ARG A 365 -11.87 14.78 -4.57
CA ARG A 365 -10.54 15.41 -4.63
C ARG A 365 -10.63 16.91 -4.88
N VAL A 366 -11.62 17.38 -5.65
CA VAL A 366 -11.85 18.83 -5.83
C VAL A 366 -12.15 19.50 -4.49
N LEU A 367 -13.04 18.90 -3.70
CA LEU A 367 -13.40 19.42 -2.38
C LEU A 367 -12.23 19.33 -1.39
N TYR A 368 -11.46 18.23 -1.42
CA TYR A 368 -10.27 18.07 -0.60
C TYR A 368 -9.18 19.10 -0.92
N TYR A 369 -8.83 19.28 -2.20
CA TYR A 369 -7.81 20.24 -2.59
C TYR A 369 -8.26 21.69 -2.38
N SER A 370 -9.55 22.00 -2.56
CA SER A 370 -10.14 23.29 -2.17
C SER A 370 -9.95 23.53 -0.66
N ALA A 371 -10.24 22.55 0.18
CA ALA A 371 -10.05 22.64 1.62
C ALA A 371 -8.56 22.79 2.01
N LEU A 372 -7.67 22.01 1.39
CA LEU A 372 -6.22 22.05 1.61
C LEU A 372 -5.61 23.40 1.24
N LEU A 373 -6.03 23.97 0.10
CA LEU A 373 -5.51 25.26 -0.36
C LEU A 373 -6.10 26.41 0.45
N SER A 374 -7.39 26.30 0.82
CA SER A 374 -8.01 27.20 1.79
C SER A 374 -7.16 27.25 3.05
N GLN A 375 -6.72 26.11 3.62
CA GLN A 375 -5.87 25.98 4.82
C GLN A 375 -4.50 26.67 4.70
N ARG A 376 -3.98 26.87 3.49
CA ARG A 376 -2.72 27.56 3.27
C ARG A 376 -2.86 29.07 3.16
N GLU A 377 -3.95 29.55 2.55
CA GLU A 377 -4.16 30.97 2.24
C GLU A 377 -4.36 31.86 3.48
N GLY A 378 -5.15 31.40 4.44
CA GLY A 378 -5.48 32.16 5.65
C GLY A 378 -4.46 32.06 6.79
N SER A 379 -3.16 31.97 6.52
CA SER A 379 -2.16 32.29 7.57
C SER A 379 -2.08 33.81 7.85
N VAL A 380 -2.89 34.62 7.14
CA VAL A 380 -2.73 36.08 7.04
C VAL A 380 -3.78 36.88 7.84
N SER A 381 -4.81 36.28 8.47
CA SER A 381 -5.86 37.09 9.13
C SER A 381 -6.35 36.55 10.48
N PHE A 382 -5.99 37.28 11.55
CA PHE A 382 -6.48 37.03 12.91
C PHE A 382 -7.99 37.34 13.00
N GLY A 383 -8.80 36.30 13.20
CA GLY A 383 -10.25 36.41 13.43
C GLY A 383 -11.13 35.67 12.40
N SER A 384 -10.61 35.39 11.19
CA SER A 384 -11.31 34.60 10.15
C SER A 384 -11.09 33.08 10.26
N ASP A 385 -10.28 32.64 11.22
CA ASP A 385 -9.89 31.22 11.32
C ASP A 385 -11.07 30.30 11.63
N ASN A 386 -12.05 30.74 12.45
CA ASN A 386 -13.19 29.88 12.79
C ASN A 386 -14.13 29.63 11.60
N GLU A 387 -14.52 30.67 10.85
CA GLU A 387 -15.41 30.52 9.69
C GLU A 387 -14.74 29.72 8.57
N ARG A 388 -13.44 29.93 8.37
CA ARG A 388 -12.63 29.17 7.42
C ARG A 388 -12.47 27.71 7.81
N LEU A 389 -12.19 27.43 9.09
CA LEU A 389 -12.13 26.06 9.59
C LEU A 389 -13.50 25.36 9.49
N GLU A 390 -14.60 26.09 9.67
CA GLU A 390 -15.95 25.56 9.44
C GLU A 390 -16.22 25.25 7.97
N SER A 391 -15.85 26.16 7.05
CA SER A 391 -15.94 25.90 5.61
C SER A 391 -15.11 24.68 5.21
N MET A 392 -13.88 24.59 5.72
CA MET A 392 -12.97 23.47 5.47
C MET A 392 -13.57 22.14 5.98
N GLN A 393 -14.15 22.12 7.18
CA GLN A 393 -14.85 20.94 7.70
C GLN A 393 -16.02 20.53 6.80
N ASN A 394 -16.85 21.48 6.39
CA ASN A 394 -17.99 21.19 5.50
C ASN A 394 -17.55 20.64 4.14
N GLU A 395 -16.48 21.17 3.54
CA GLU A 395 -15.93 20.64 2.28
C GLU A 395 -15.37 19.23 2.45
N LEU A 396 -14.65 18.95 3.54
CA LEU A 396 -14.08 17.65 3.83
C LEU A 396 -15.14 16.59 4.16
N GLU A 397 -16.18 16.95 4.90
CA GLU A 397 -17.32 16.05 5.16
C GLU A 397 -18.07 15.71 3.87
N LYS A 398 -18.23 16.69 2.96
CA LYS A 398 -18.77 16.42 1.62
C LYS A 398 -17.84 15.55 0.79
N SER A 399 -16.53 15.78 0.85
CA SER A 399 -15.51 14.95 0.18
C SER A 399 -15.61 13.49 0.63
N ILE A 400 -15.66 13.25 1.94
CA ILE A 400 -15.82 11.92 2.54
C ILE A 400 -17.15 11.29 2.16
N LYS A 401 -18.23 12.08 2.04
CA LYS A 401 -19.52 11.56 1.60
C LYS A 401 -19.50 11.09 0.14
N LEU A 402 -18.73 11.77 -0.73
CA LEU A 402 -18.54 11.38 -2.12
C LEU A 402 -17.63 10.15 -2.24
N ASP A 403 -16.59 10.08 -1.42
CA ASP A 403 -15.63 8.98 -1.39
C ASP A 403 -15.27 8.60 0.06
N PRO A 404 -15.99 7.62 0.65
CA PRO A 404 -15.77 7.19 2.02
C PRO A 404 -14.43 6.53 2.29
N ASP A 405 -13.70 6.13 1.23
CA ASP A 405 -12.38 5.50 1.34
C ASP A 405 -11.23 6.51 1.06
N PHE A 406 -11.52 7.81 0.90
CA PHE A 406 -10.51 8.85 0.67
C PHE A 406 -9.77 9.25 1.96
N ALA A 407 -8.71 8.51 2.29
CA ALA A 407 -7.97 8.64 3.54
C ALA A 407 -7.42 10.06 3.82
N ASP A 408 -6.95 10.79 2.80
CA ASP A 408 -6.41 12.15 2.98
C ASP A 408 -7.46 13.14 3.48
N ALA A 409 -8.72 13.00 3.05
CA ALA A 409 -9.80 13.85 3.53
C ALA A 409 -10.05 13.68 5.03
N TYR A 410 -9.97 12.45 5.55
CA TYR A 410 -10.05 12.18 6.99
C TYR A 410 -8.86 12.76 7.76
N SER A 411 -7.64 12.66 7.22
CA SER A 411 -6.44 13.22 7.83
C SER A 411 -6.50 14.75 7.92
N LEU A 412 -6.93 15.42 6.84
CA LEU A 412 -7.10 16.88 6.83
C LEU A 412 -8.29 17.32 7.71
N LEU A 413 -9.34 16.50 7.83
CA LEU A 413 -10.44 16.75 8.77
C LEU A 413 -9.96 16.61 10.22
N ALA A 414 -9.05 15.67 10.51
CA ALA A 414 -8.41 15.56 11.82
C ALA A 414 -7.66 16.85 12.18
N PHE A 415 -6.88 17.39 11.23
CA PHE A 415 -6.21 18.68 11.39
C PHE A 415 -7.23 19.78 11.71
N ALA A 416 -8.33 19.87 10.95
CA ALA A 416 -9.39 20.86 11.20
C ALA A 416 -9.97 20.75 12.61
N TYR A 417 -10.19 19.52 13.10
CA TYR A 417 -10.66 19.27 14.47
C TYR A 417 -9.61 19.66 15.52
N MET A 418 -8.34 19.35 15.30
CA MET A 418 -7.24 19.75 16.19
C MET A 418 -7.14 21.27 16.32
N SER A 419 -7.20 22.01 15.21
CA SER A 419 -7.17 23.48 15.21
C SER A 419 -8.35 24.11 15.97
N ARG A 420 -9.46 23.38 16.13
CA ARG A 420 -10.62 23.78 16.93
C ARG A 420 -10.63 23.19 18.35
N GLY A 421 -9.56 22.53 18.78
CA GLY A 421 -9.44 21.89 20.09
C GLY A 421 -10.26 20.61 20.27
N LYS A 422 -10.86 20.08 19.21
CA LYS A 422 -11.74 18.90 19.19
C LYS A 422 -10.93 17.60 19.08
N ARG A 423 -10.07 17.34 20.08
CA ARG A 423 -9.06 16.25 20.06
C ARG A 423 -9.63 14.84 19.90
N GLU A 424 -10.74 14.53 20.56
CA GLU A 424 -11.37 13.20 20.46
C GLU A 424 -11.90 12.93 19.05
N GLN A 425 -12.55 13.93 18.45
CA GLN A 425 -13.07 13.85 17.08
C GLN A 425 -11.92 13.72 16.07
N ALA A 426 -10.82 14.48 16.28
CA ALA A 426 -9.61 14.35 15.48
C ALA A 426 -9.03 12.94 15.53
N GLY A 427 -8.95 12.34 16.72
CA GLY A 427 -8.47 10.96 16.87
C GLY A 427 -9.31 9.93 16.14
N ALA A 428 -10.64 10.04 16.22
CA ALA A 428 -11.54 9.12 15.54
C ALA A 428 -11.38 9.16 14.02
N VAL A 429 -11.36 10.35 13.41
CA VAL A 429 -11.21 10.47 11.95
C VAL A 429 -9.79 10.13 11.49
N LEU A 430 -8.76 10.45 12.27
CA LEU A 430 -7.37 10.11 11.92
C LEU A 430 -7.11 8.59 11.97
N LEU A 431 -7.72 7.89 12.94
CA LEU A 431 -7.68 6.42 12.97
C LEU A 431 -8.37 5.82 11.73
N LYS A 432 -9.41 6.47 11.21
CA LYS A 432 -10.03 6.06 9.94
C LYS A 432 -9.08 6.25 8.74
N ALA A 433 -8.34 7.35 8.69
CA ALA A 433 -7.31 7.55 7.65
C ALA A 433 -6.24 6.43 7.68
N ILE A 434 -5.79 6.06 8.88
CA ILE A 434 -4.83 4.96 9.08
C ILE A 434 -5.45 3.60 8.72
N GLU A 435 -6.73 3.36 9.01
CA GLU A 435 -7.42 2.13 8.59
C GLU A 435 -7.47 1.99 7.05
N LEU A 436 -7.70 3.11 6.35
CA LEU A 436 -7.87 3.13 4.89
C LEU A 436 -6.55 3.03 4.13
N ASN A 437 -5.49 3.68 4.63
CA ASN A 437 -4.15 3.59 4.07
C ASN A 437 -3.13 3.39 5.22
N PRO A 438 -2.94 2.14 5.64
CA PRO A 438 -2.24 1.83 6.88
C PRO A 438 -0.74 2.01 6.77
N ARG A 439 -0.15 2.07 5.57
CA ARG A 439 1.29 2.32 5.38
C ARG A 439 1.65 3.80 5.27
N ASN A 440 0.69 4.72 5.25
CA ASN A 440 0.98 6.14 5.17
C ASN A 440 1.60 6.66 6.49
N GLU A 441 2.90 6.93 6.45
CA GLU A 441 3.67 7.38 7.61
C GLU A 441 3.30 8.79 8.08
N GLN A 442 2.81 9.64 7.16
CA GLN A 442 2.37 10.99 7.52
C GLN A 442 1.11 10.94 8.42
N TYR A 443 0.21 9.98 8.23
CA TYR A 443 -0.95 9.83 9.13
C TYR A 443 -0.54 9.39 10.53
N ARG A 444 0.46 8.49 10.63
CA ARG A 444 1.03 8.08 11.92
C ARG A 444 1.77 9.24 12.59
N PHE A 445 2.48 10.06 11.82
CA PHE A 445 3.11 11.28 12.33
C PHE A 445 2.06 12.28 12.85
N ASN A 446 0.97 12.49 12.10
CA ASN A 446 -0.17 13.29 12.56
C ASN A 446 -0.79 12.74 13.86
N LEU A 447 -0.81 11.41 14.04
CA LEU A 447 -1.31 10.77 15.26
C LEU A 447 -0.37 11.01 16.45
N ALA A 448 0.94 10.97 16.22
CA ALA A 448 1.92 11.37 17.24
C ALA A 448 1.69 12.83 17.66
N ASN A 449 1.49 13.74 16.70
CA ASN A 449 1.21 15.15 17.00
C ASN A 449 -0.09 15.34 17.79
N LEU A 450 -1.14 14.58 17.46
CA LEU A 450 -2.38 14.57 18.24
C LEU A 450 -2.14 14.11 19.68
N PHE A 451 -1.33 13.07 19.89
CA PHE A 451 -0.97 12.61 21.22
C PHE A 451 -0.15 13.66 22.00
N LEU A 452 0.79 14.34 21.35
CA LEU A 452 1.56 15.43 21.95
C LEU A 452 0.64 16.59 22.38
N ASP A 453 -0.26 17.04 21.51
CA ASP A 453 -1.26 18.09 21.80
C ASP A 453 -2.25 17.65 22.90
N SER A 454 -2.52 16.36 23.01
CA SER A 454 -3.35 15.77 24.07
C SER A 454 -2.57 15.44 25.36
N GLN A 455 -1.28 15.77 25.44
CA GLN A 455 -0.36 15.43 26.54
C GLN A 455 -0.24 13.91 26.84
N LYS A 456 -0.57 13.07 25.85
CA LYS A 456 -0.41 11.60 25.87
C LYS A 456 1.00 11.21 25.44
N PHE A 457 1.98 11.59 26.25
CA PHE A 457 3.39 11.54 25.85
C PHE A 457 3.92 10.13 25.64
N ASP A 458 3.44 9.12 26.37
CA ASP A 458 3.91 7.75 26.23
C ASP A 458 3.45 7.13 24.91
N GLU A 459 2.21 7.39 24.51
CA GLU A 459 1.66 7.00 23.22
C GLU A 459 2.39 7.71 22.08
N ALA A 460 2.63 9.03 22.20
CA ALA A 460 3.41 9.79 21.22
C ALA A 460 4.83 9.19 21.05
N ILE A 461 5.55 8.92 22.15
CA ILE A 461 6.88 8.31 22.11
C ILE A 461 6.85 6.95 21.40
N SER A 462 5.84 6.12 21.67
CA SER A 462 5.71 4.82 21.02
C SER A 462 5.55 4.96 19.51
N VAL A 463 4.74 5.91 19.03
CA VAL A 463 4.54 6.14 17.60
C VAL A 463 5.78 6.74 16.95
N LEU A 464 6.40 7.75 17.56
CA LEU A 464 7.60 8.41 17.05
C LEU A 464 8.77 7.44 16.89
N ARG A 465 8.96 6.51 17.84
CA ARG A 465 10.00 5.47 17.74
C ARG A 465 9.79 4.53 16.56
N MET A 466 8.53 4.20 16.23
CA MET A 466 8.26 3.39 15.03
C MET A 466 8.59 4.15 13.75
N LEU A 467 8.41 5.47 13.73
CA LEU A 467 8.74 6.30 12.57
C LEU A 467 10.25 6.50 12.37
N GLN A 468 11.09 6.19 13.36
CA GLN A 468 12.55 6.25 13.19
C GLN A 468 13.09 5.16 12.27
N SER A 469 12.33 4.11 11.98
CA SER A 469 12.70 3.09 10.98
C SER A 469 12.15 3.38 9.57
N SER A 470 11.58 4.57 9.36
CA SER A 470 11.05 5.01 8.06
C SER A 470 12.16 5.05 7.00
N GLY A 471 11.79 4.77 5.75
CA GLY A 471 12.64 4.99 4.58
C GLY A 471 12.73 6.46 4.15
N ASP A 472 11.85 7.34 4.66
CA ASP A 472 11.83 8.77 4.36
C ASP A 472 12.70 9.56 5.37
N PRO A 473 13.83 10.15 4.94
CA PRO A 473 14.71 10.93 5.81
C PRO A 473 14.01 12.10 6.50
N GLN A 474 12.98 12.69 5.89
CA GLN A 474 12.24 13.80 6.50
C GLN A 474 11.35 13.31 7.65
N ILE A 475 10.72 12.14 7.51
CA ILE A 475 9.96 11.51 8.61
C ILE A 475 10.91 11.13 9.75
N VAL A 476 12.08 10.56 9.44
CA VAL A 476 13.08 10.22 10.45
C VAL A 476 13.60 11.46 11.20
N SER A 477 13.93 12.55 10.48
CA SER A 477 14.40 13.80 11.12
C SER A 477 13.32 14.38 12.03
N ARG A 478 12.11 14.59 11.49
CA ARG A 478 10.99 15.17 12.25
C ARG A 478 10.62 14.32 13.47
N SER A 479 10.55 13.00 13.31
CA SER A 479 10.22 12.10 14.43
C SER A 479 11.30 12.10 15.51
N THR A 480 12.57 12.22 15.14
CA THR A 480 13.69 12.31 16.08
C THR A 480 13.68 13.62 16.86
N GLU A 481 13.38 14.74 16.20
CA GLU A 481 13.25 16.06 16.83
C GLU A 481 12.10 16.08 17.85
N GLU A 482 10.90 15.65 17.46
CA GLU A 482 9.73 15.55 18.34
C GLU A 482 9.97 14.60 19.52
N LEU A 483 10.65 13.47 19.26
CA LEU A 483 11.01 12.50 20.31
C LEU A 483 11.96 13.11 21.35
N ALA A 484 12.95 13.89 20.91
CA ALA A 484 13.86 14.59 21.81
C ALA A 484 13.14 15.67 22.62
N GLN A 485 12.21 16.41 21.99
CA GLN A 485 11.42 17.44 22.66
C GLN A 485 10.53 16.86 23.76
N VAL A 486 9.76 15.80 23.46
CA VAL A 486 8.87 15.18 24.44
C VAL A 486 9.63 14.54 25.60
N GLN A 487 10.80 13.95 25.34
CA GLN A 487 11.66 13.39 26.39
C GLN A 487 12.16 14.47 27.34
N ARG A 488 12.66 15.60 26.82
CA ARG A 488 13.08 16.75 27.64
C ARG A 488 11.92 17.28 28.48
N TYR A 489 10.72 17.40 27.91
CA TYR A 489 9.54 17.83 28.65
C TYR A 489 9.23 16.89 29.82
N LYS A 490 9.23 15.57 29.59
CA LYS A 490 9.00 14.58 30.65
C LYS A 490 10.07 14.63 31.74
N GLU A 491 11.34 14.81 31.38
CA GLU A 491 12.44 14.95 32.32
C GLU A 491 12.30 16.21 33.18
N GLN A 492 11.98 17.35 32.57
CA GLN A 492 11.74 18.61 33.28
C GLN A 492 10.53 18.50 34.22
N ALA A 493 9.42 17.91 33.75
CA ALA A 493 8.25 17.68 34.58
C ALA A 493 8.56 16.75 35.77
N ARG A 494 9.38 15.71 35.55
CA ARG A 494 9.84 14.80 36.62
C ARG A 494 10.75 15.51 37.61
N ALA A 495 11.66 16.37 37.15
CA ALA A 495 12.54 17.15 38.00
C ALA A 495 11.77 18.18 38.83
N ALA A 496 10.78 18.85 38.23
CA ALA A 496 9.90 19.79 38.93
C ALA A 496 8.97 19.14 39.96
N ALA A 497 8.64 17.85 39.77
CA ALA A 497 7.84 17.08 40.71
C ALA A 497 8.64 16.52 41.91
N GLN A 498 9.97 16.65 41.93
CA GLN A 498 10.78 16.28 43.09
C GLN A 498 10.84 17.43 44.11
N PRO A 499 10.61 17.20 45.42
CA PRO A 499 10.69 18.25 46.43
C PRO A 499 12.10 18.84 46.50
N SER A 500 12.22 20.16 46.44
CA SER A 500 13.49 20.85 46.59
C SER A 500 14.03 20.68 48.02
N THR A 501 15.01 19.81 48.24
CA THR A 501 15.85 19.83 49.43
C THR A 501 16.88 20.96 49.30
N GLN A 502 16.44 22.21 49.44
CA GLN A 502 17.36 23.31 49.71
C GLN A 502 17.82 23.22 51.16
N SER A 503 18.93 22.49 51.39
CA SER A 503 19.73 22.60 52.60
C SER A 503 20.54 23.90 52.53
N ILE A 504 20.09 24.93 53.23
CA ILE A 504 20.96 26.04 53.63
C ILE A 504 21.89 25.50 54.72
N ALA A 505 23.16 25.29 54.39
CA ALA A 505 24.22 25.13 55.39
C ALA A 505 25.45 25.88 54.90
N GLY A 506 25.85 26.88 55.68
CA GLY A 506 26.90 27.83 55.36
C GLY A 506 28.30 27.22 55.39
N GLU A 507 29.22 27.99 54.81
CA GLU A 507 30.66 27.75 54.85
C GLU A 507 31.19 27.60 56.27
N SER A 508 31.95 26.53 56.51
CA SER A 508 33.13 26.62 57.37
C SER A 508 34.17 25.58 56.97
N LEU A 509 35.43 26.03 57.01
CA LEU A 509 36.62 25.40 56.49
C LEU A 509 37.10 24.17 57.28
N MET A 510 37.65 23.23 56.51
CA MET A 510 38.80 22.33 56.76
C MET A 510 38.91 21.60 58.11
N VAL A 511 38.95 20.25 58.03
CA VAL A 511 40.13 19.45 58.45
C VAL A 511 40.26 18.22 57.53
N ARG A 512 41.45 18.03 56.95
CA ARG A 512 41.90 16.83 56.22
C ARG A 512 42.58 15.87 57.19
N THR A 513 42.33 14.56 57.06
CA THR A 513 43.33 13.48 57.30
C THR A 513 42.88 12.17 56.60
N PRO A 514 43.79 11.22 56.31
CA PRO A 514 43.81 10.51 55.02
C PRO A 514 43.60 8.99 55.05
N SER A 515 43.44 8.45 53.83
CA SER A 515 43.72 7.08 53.32
C SER A 515 42.84 5.89 53.75
N ALA A 516 42.26 5.15 52.78
CA ALA A 516 42.74 3.85 52.24
C ALA A 516 41.81 3.39 51.07
N PRO A 517 42.10 2.32 50.29
CA PRO A 517 41.81 2.23 48.85
C PRO A 517 40.46 1.63 48.48
N SER A 518 40.11 1.86 47.22
CA SER A 518 38.97 1.35 46.45
C SER A 518 38.78 -0.18 46.52
N GLU A 519 37.55 -0.60 46.80
CA GLU A 519 36.99 -1.90 46.41
C GLU A 519 35.90 -1.70 45.33
N PRO A 520 35.72 -2.67 44.43
CA PRO A 520 34.95 -2.52 43.19
C PRO A 520 33.43 -2.64 43.41
N GLU A 521 32.66 -1.93 42.58
CA GLU A 521 31.20 -2.01 42.55
C GLU A 521 30.70 -3.44 42.20
N PRO A 522 29.58 -3.90 42.78
CA PRO A 522 28.96 -5.17 42.41
C PRO A 522 28.37 -5.08 41.00
N GLY A 523 28.75 -6.03 40.16
CA GLY A 523 28.23 -6.19 38.82
C GLY A 523 26.70 -6.27 38.76
N THR A 524 26.15 -5.61 37.75
CA THR A 524 24.78 -5.78 37.31
C THR A 524 24.48 -7.25 37.02
N PRO A 525 23.38 -7.82 37.54
CA PRO A 525 23.03 -9.20 37.24
C PRO A 525 22.57 -9.30 35.78
N HIS A 526 23.40 -9.92 34.94
CA HIS A 526 22.94 -10.52 33.70
C HIS A 526 21.96 -11.64 34.05
N VAL A 527 20.67 -11.41 33.78
CA VAL A 527 19.67 -12.49 33.73
C VAL A 527 19.87 -13.23 32.42
N THR A 528 20.75 -14.22 32.43
CA THR A 528 20.80 -15.28 31.43
C THR A 528 19.66 -16.27 31.68
N GLY A 529 18.45 -15.88 31.28
CA GLY A 529 17.36 -16.84 31.14
C GLY A 529 17.59 -17.69 29.90
N VAL A 530 17.74 -19.00 30.07
CA VAL A 530 17.75 -19.98 28.96
C VAL A 530 16.44 -19.79 28.17
N ILE A 531 16.55 -19.29 26.95
CA ILE A 531 15.41 -19.17 26.04
C ILE A 531 14.96 -20.59 25.66
N GLY A 532 13.76 -20.99 26.09
CA GLY A 532 13.14 -22.25 25.68
C GLY A 532 12.93 -22.29 24.15
N ALA A 533 13.09 -23.48 23.55
CA ALA A 533 12.87 -23.67 22.12
C ALA A 533 11.42 -23.32 21.73
N ALA A 534 11.26 -22.68 20.57
CA ALA A 534 9.94 -22.46 20.00
C ALA A 534 9.30 -23.81 19.65
N LYS A 535 8.04 -23.96 20.03
CA LYS A 535 7.20 -25.13 19.74
C LYS A 535 6.01 -24.67 18.91
N PHE A 536 5.43 -25.61 18.18
CA PHE A 536 4.32 -25.38 17.28
C PHE A 536 3.15 -26.30 17.61
N LEU A 537 1.92 -25.80 17.51
CA LEU A 537 0.72 -26.63 17.55
C LEU A 537 -0.40 -26.08 16.67
N HIS A 538 -1.29 -26.98 16.26
CA HIS A 538 -2.61 -26.64 15.76
C HIS A 538 -3.65 -26.85 16.86
N GLY A 539 -4.62 -25.96 16.93
CA GLY A 539 -5.68 -26.05 17.92
C GLY A 539 -6.91 -25.24 17.57
N LYS A 540 -7.88 -25.28 18.48
CA LYS A 540 -9.07 -24.44 18.44
C LYS A 540 -8.96 -23.38 19.52
N LEU A 541 -8.97 -22.12 19.12
CA LEU A 541 -9.03 -20.98 20.04
C LEU A 541 -10.41 -20.96 20.70
N LEU A 542 -10.45 -21.12 22.02
CA LEU A 542 -11.69 -21.13 22.79
C LEU A 542 -12.10 -19.72 23.22
N SER A 543 -11.14 -18.92 23.68
CA SER A 543 -11.36 -17.54 24.15
C SER A 543 -10.06 -16.73 24.18
N VAL A 544 -10.22 -15.41 24.17
CA VAL A 544 -9.16 -14.42 24.39
C VAL A 544 -9.55 -13.53 25.57
N ASP A 545 -8.67 -13.44 26.57
CA ASP A 545 -8.82 -12.53 27.71
C ASP A 545 -7.86 -11.34 27.54
N CYS A 546 -8.43 -10.15 27.38
CA CYS A 546 -7.72 -8.88 27.23
C CYS A 546 -7.83 -7.98 28.47
N SER A 547 -8.18 -8.52 29.64
CA SER A 547 -8.38 -7.74 30.86
C SER A 547 -7.11 -7.04 31.38
N ALA A 548 -5.92 -7.42 30.88
CA ALA A 548 -4.63 -6.86 31.28
C ALA A 548 -3.83 -6.24 30.09
N PRO A 549 -4.33 -5.17 29.46
CA PRO A 549 -3.64 -4.54 28.33
C PRO A 549 -2.24 -4.00 28.74
N PRO A 550 -1.24 -4.06 27.85
CA PRO A 550 -1.33 -4.45 26.44
C PRO A 550 -1.29 -5.96 26.21
N ALA A 551 -1.22 -6.80 27.25
CA ALA A 551 -1.15 -8.25 27.09
C ALA A 551 -2.54 -8.88 26.87
N ALA A 552 -2.57 -10.02 26.18
CA ALA A 552 -3.76 -10.85 26.03
C ALA A 552 -3.43 -12.31 26.32
N THR A 553 -4.37 -13.04 26.92
CA THR A 553 -4.23 -14.47 27.23
C THR A 553 -5.22 -15.28 26.39
N LEU A 554 -4.71 -16.19 25.57
CA LEU A 554 -5.49 -17.04 24.66
C LEU A 554 -5.61 -18.44 25.26
N THR A 555 -6.84 -18.96 25.31
CA THR A 555 -7.10 -20.35 25.71
C THR A 555 -7.28 -21.20 24.46
N ILE A 556 -6.38 -22.16 24.23
CA ILE A 556 -6.34 -22.97 23.00
C ILE A 556 -6.44 -24.45 23.33
N LEU A 557 -7.39 -25.14 22.70
CA LEU A 557 -7.54 -26.60 22.79
C LEU A 557 -6.77 -27.27 21.64
N ALA A 558 -5.73 -28.03 21.96
CA ALA A 558 -4.93 -28.81 21.01
C ALA A 558 -5.02 -30.30 21.37
N GLY A 559 -5.72 -31.09 20.53
CA GLY A 559 -6.08 -32.47 20.87
C GLY A 559 -6.99 -32.51 22.11
N SER A 560 -6.56 -33.19 23.17
CA SER A 560 -7.24 -33.23 24.48
C SER A 560 -6.67 -32.24 25.51
N THR A 561 -5.66 -31.45 25.15
CA THR A 561 -4.95 -30.56 26.08
C THR A 561 -5.37 -29.11 25.86
N THR A 562 -5.74 -28.42 26.94
CA THR A 562 -6.02 -26.99 26.93
C THR A 562 -4.78 -26.22 27.39
N TRP A 563 -4.39 -25.23 26.58
CA TRP A 563 -3.25 -24.35 26.80
C TRP A 563 -3.71 -22.94 27.17
N SER A 564 -2.99 -22.30 28.09
CA SER A 564 -3.11 -20.87 28.40
C SER A 564 -1.89 -20.14 27.86
N MET A 565 -2.06 -19.38 26.78
CA MET A 565 -0.95 -18.77 26.04
C MET A 565 -1.00 -17.25 26.10
N ARG A 566 0.08 -16.60 26.52
CA ARG A 566 0.15 -15.14 26.69
C ARG A 566 0.78 -14.48 25.46
N ALA A 567 0.09 -13.52 24.86
CA ALA A 567 0.69 -12.52 24.00
C ALA A 567 1.13 -11.33 24.87
N ALA A 568 2.44 -11.05 24.92
CA ALA A 568 2.99 -9.97 25.76
C ALA A 568 2.47 -8.58 25.35
N ASN A 569 2.15 -8.39 24.07
CA ASN A 569 1.48 -7.21 23.54
C ASN A 569 0.56 -7.62 22.38
N SER A 570 -0.75 -7.54 22.55
CA SER A 570 -1.77 -7.94 21.56
C SER A 570 -1.71 -7.14 20.26
N ASN A 571 -1.25 -5.89 20.34
CA ASN A 571 -1.19 -4.95 19.21
C ASN A 571 0.13 -5.06 18.44
N LYS A 572 1.11 -5.80 18.99
CA LYS A 572 2.42 -6.07 18.36
C LYS A 572 2.64 -7.55 18.07
N ALA A 573 1.70 -8.41 18.46
CA ALA A 573 1.79 -9.83 18.19
C ALA A 573 1.77 -10.06 16.67
N ILE A 574 2.63 -10.95 16.19
CA ILE A 574 2.62 -11.34 14.78
C ILE A 574 1.41 -12.22 14.56
N VAL A 575 0.40 -11.65 13.93
CA VAL A 575 -0.85 -12.32 13.60
C VAL A 575 -0.93 -12.49 12.09
N ILE A 576 -1.14 -13.73 11.65
CA ILE A 576 -1.35 -14.10 10.26
C ILE A 576 -2.84 -14.43 10.12
N GLY A 577 -3.51 -13.87 9.12
CA GLY A 577 -4.97 -14.01 8.98
C GLY A 577 -5.82 -12.97 9.73
N ALA A 578 -5.21 -12.03 10.44
CA ALA A 578 -5.89 -10.87 11.05
C ALA A 578 -4.93 -9.71 11.34
N ASP A 579 -5.46 -8.50 11.60
CA ASP A 579 -4.66 -7.28 11.85
C ASP A 579 -3.99 -7.25 13.23
N GLN A 580 -4.68 -7.76 14.25
CA GLN A 580 -4.21 -7.86 15.63
C GLN A 580 -5.04 -8.91 16.37
N ILE A 581 -4.62 -9.29 17.57
CA ILE A 581 -5.39 -10.22 18.41
C ILE A 581 -6.69 -9.52 18.85
N SER A 582 -7.84 -10.08 18.48
CA SER A 582 -9.15 -9.57 18.93
C SER A 582 -9.65 -10.31 20.18
N CYS A 583 -10.16 -9.53 21.12
CA CYS A 583 -10.76 -10.02 22.37
C CYS A 583 -12.10 -10.74 22.13
N ASP A 584 -12.70 -10.54 20.96
CA ASP A 584 -13.98 -11.15 20.59
C ASP A 584 -13.81 -12.56 19.97
N TRP A 585 -12.58 -12.99 19.69
CA TRP A 585 -12.34 -14.27 19.04
C TRP A 585 -12.73 -15.46 19.92
N LYS A 586 -13.58 -16.32 19.34
CA LYS A 586 -14.01 -17.59 19.92
C LYS A 586 -14.17 -18.61 18.81
N ASN A 587 -13.88 -19.86 19.12
CA ASN A 587 -14.07 -21.04 18.26
C ASN A 587 -13.32 -21.04 16.93
N GLN A 588 -12.24 -20.28 16.77
CA GLN A 588 -11.44 -20.25 15.55
C GLN A 588 -10.44 -21.40 15.48
N LYS A 589 -10.15 -21.91 14.29
CA LYS A 589 -8.98 -22.78 14.08
C LYS A 589 -7.73 -21.89 14.06
N VAL A 590 -6.70 -22.34 14.76
CA VAL A 590 -5.45 -21.57 14.87
C VAL A 590 -4.24 -22.46 14.74
N ALA A 591 -3.17 -21.91 14.18
CA ALA A 591 -1.83 -22.45 14.26
C ALA A 591 -0.96 -21.49 15.09
N VAL A 592 -0.24 -22.00 16.08
CA VAL A 592 0.45 -21.15 17.07
C VAL A 592 1.89 -21.59 17.22
N ASN A 593 2.81 -20.64 17.08
CA ASN A 593 4.19 -20.76 17.52
C ASN A 593 4.30 -20.18 18.93
N TYR A 594 4.85 -20.95 19.87
CA TYR A 594 4.87 -20.58 21.29
C TYR A 594 6.13 -21.06 22.00
N ARG A 595 6.40 -20.52 23.19
CA ARG A 595 7.43 -21.03 24.12
C ARG A 595 6.79 -21.41 25.42
N GLU A 596 7.01 -22.64 25.87
CA GLU A 596 6.49 -23.08 27.16
C GLU A 596 7.14 -22.28 28.30
N THR A 597 6.29 -21.73 29.15
CA THR A 597 6.68 -20.99 30.36
C THR A 597 6.33 -21.75 31.64
N GLY A 598 5.53 -22.82 31.52
CA GLY A 598 5.15 -23.71 32.61
C GLY A 598 4.27 -24.87 32.12
N ASP A 599 3.68 -25.63 33.04
CA ASP A 599 2.75 -26.71 32.69
C ASP A 599 1.50 -26.13 32.00
N ARG A 600 1.32 -26.44 30.72
CA ARG A 600 0.24 -25.95 29.84
C ARG A 600 0.16 -24.42 29.75
N GLN A 601 1.26 -23.74 30.05
CA GLN A 601 1.41 -22.29 29.92
C GLN A 601 2.51 -21.96 28.92
N ALA A 602 2.27 -20.94 28.11
CA ALA A 602 3.24 -20.52 27.11
C ALA A 602 3.16 -19.03 26.78
N ASP A 603 4.22 -18.48 26.21
CA ASP A 603 4.21 -17.19 25.54
C ASP A 603 4.06 -17.38 24.02
N ILE A 604 3.19 -16.58 23.40
CA ILE A 604 2.93 -16.61 21.95
C ILE A 604 4.05 -15.87 21.21
N ILE A 605 4.61 -16.53 20.21
CA ILE A 605 5.54 -15.93 19.24
C ILE A 605 4.76 -15.39 18.04
N SER A 606 3.97 -16.26 17.40
CA SER A 606 3.07 -15.87 16.31
C SER A 606 1.81 -16.73 16.30
N LEU A 607 0.74 -16.15 15.76
CA LEU A 607 -0.60 -16.74 15.73
C LEU A 607 -1.18 -16.63 14.33
N GLU A 608 -1.51 -17.75 13.71
CA GLU A 608 -2.25 -17.81 12.47
C GLU A 608 -3.71 -18.19 12.75
N VAL A 609 -4.66 -17.44 12.21
CA VAL A 609 -6.09 -17.76 12.23
C VAL A 609 -6.45 -18.39 10.89
N GLN A 610 -7.01 -19.60 10.92
CA GLN A 610 -7.28 -20.45 9.74
C GLN A 610 -8.74 -20.44 9.29
#